data_AF-A0A4Q8LZ87-F1
#
_entry.id   AF-A0A4Q8LZ87-F1
#
_cell.length_a   1.000
_cell.length_b   1.000
_cell.length_c   1.000
_cell.angle_alpha   90.00
_cell.angle_beta   90.00
_cell.angle_gamma   90.00
#
_symmetry.space_group_name_H-M   'P 1'
#
loop_
_entity.id
_entity.type
_entity.pdbx_description
1 polymer ?
#
loop_
_entity_poly.entity_id
_entity_poly.type
_entity_poly.pdbx_seq_one_letter_code
_entity_poly.pdbx_strand_id
1 'polypeptide(L)'
;MSKAQVAAIGLLTVFLAACSGGGPSKAQRQAAFVAHMKEEGSDNAKIRDFQSSKCTKSESTPTYACDVSATVQAMGRDFDHEMDGIYAFAEVGGEWKVTGRIQ
;
A
#
# COMPACT_ATOMS: atom_id res chain seq x y z
N MET A 1 -7.82 -12.32 59.20
CA MET A 1 -6.74 -11.79 58.34
C MET A 1 -7.04 -12.21 56.91
N SER A 2 -7.00 -11.25 55.99
CA SER A 2 -7.55 -11.33 54.64
C SER A 2 -6.45 -11.67 53.63
N LYS A 3 -6.87 -12.24 52.49
CA LYS A 3 -6.16 -12.33 51.19
C LYS A 3 -5.08 -13.42 51.14
N ALA A 4 -4.85 -14.12 50.04
CA ALA A 4 -5.03 -13.73 48.65
C ALA A 4 -5.43 -14.93 47.79
N GLN A 5 -6.34 -14.65 46.86
CA GLN A 5 -6.77 -15.56 45.81
C GLN A 5 -5.60 -15.84 44.87
N VAL A 6 -5.46 -17.13 44.52
CA VAL A 6 -4.52 -17.62 43.51
C VAL A 6 -4.96 -17.06 42.15
N ALA A 7 -4.22 -16.09 41.63
CA ALA A 7 -4.35 -15.64 40.25
C ALA A 7 -3.34 -16.41 39.39
N ALA A 8 -3.83 -17.49 38.77
CA ALA A 8 -3.17 -18.11 37.63
C ALA A 8 -3.63 -17.43 36.34
N ILE A 9 -2.83 -17.59 35.27
CA ILE A 9 -3.09 -17.24 33.86
C ILE A 9 -2.77 -15.76 33.54
N GLY A 10 -1.81 -15.42 32.69
CA GLY A 10 -0.93 -16.24 31.86
C GLY A 10 0.20 -15.38 31.30
N LEU A 11 1.34 -16.02 31.05
CA LEU A 11 2.42 -15.47 30.25
C LEU A 11 1.88 -15.17 28.85
N LEU A 12 1.75 -13.90 28.50
CA LEU A 12 1.72 -13.46 27.10
C LEU A 12 3.15 -13.17 26.66
N THR A 13 3.90 -14.23 26.41
CA THR A 13 5.03 -14.20 25.48
C THR A 13 4.48 -13.99 24.07
N VAL A 14 4.41 -12.74 23.63
CA VAL A 14 4.36 -12.43 22.19
C VAL A 14 5.79 -12.40 21.69
N PHE A 15 6.30 -13.58 21.36
CA PHE A 15 7.40 -13.70 20.41
C PHE A 15 6.88 -13.37 19.00
N LEU A 16 7.86 -13.06 18.13
CA LEU A 16 7.84 -13.18 16.67
C LEU A 16 7.58 -11.92 15.85
N ALA A 17 8.71 -11.26 15.56
CA ALA A 17 9.19 -11.05 14.19
C ALA A 17 8.25 -10.30 13.21
N ALA A 18 8.45 -8.98 13.09
CA ALA A 18 9.07 -8.39 11.91
C ALA A 18 9.07 -6.86 12.04
N CYS A 19 10.22 -6.28 12.42
CA CYS A 19 10.55 -4.93 11.98
C CYS A 19 10.83 -4.99 10.46
N SER A 20 9.77 -5.06 9.67
CA SER A 20 9.77 -4.83 8.23
C SER A 20 8.42 -4.19 7.95
N GLY A 21 8.41 -2.87 7.76
CA GLY A 21 7.18 -2.08 7.73
C GLY A 21 6.10 -2.73 6.87
N GLY A 22 4.95 -3.07 7.46
CA GLY A 22 3.87 -3.87 6.87
C GLY A 22 3.08 -3.19 5.75
N GLY A 23 3.71 -2.28 5.00
CA GLY A 23 3.14 -1.67 3.81
C GLY A 23 3.35 -2.53 2.56
N PRO A 24 2.79 -2.09 1.42
CA PRO A 24 2.90 -2.84 0.19
C PRO A 24 4.35 -2.88 -0.33
N SER A 25 4.79 -4.04 -0.77
CA SER A 25 6.01 -4.19 -1.55
C SER A 25 5.97 -3.37 -2.85
N LYS A 26 7.12 -3.16 -3.51
CA LYS A 26 7.15 -2.46 -4.81
C LYS A 26 6.28 -3.15 -5.85
N ALA A 27 6.31 -4.48 -5.89
CA ALA A 27 5.48 -5.27 -6.82
C ALA A 27 3.99 -5.11 -6.54
N GLN A 28 3.58 -5.12 -5.26
CA GLN A 28 2.19 -4.87 -4.87
C GLN A 28 1.73 -3.45 -5.23
N ARG A 29 2.60 -2.44 -5.04
CA ARG A 29 2.31 -1.06 -5.47
C ARG A 29 2.11 -0.96 -6.97
N GLN A 30 2.99 -1.59 -7.76
CA GLN A 30 2.86 -1.61 -9.22
C GLN A 30 1.58 -2.31 -9.67
N ALA A 31 1.26 -3.47 -9.09
CA ALA A 31 0.03 -4.20 -9.42
C ALA A 31 -1.22 -3.38 -9.08
N ALA A 32 -1.25 -2.78 -7.89
CA ALA A 32 -2.34 -1.90 -7.45
C ALA A 32 -2.50 -0.67 -8.35
N PHE A 33 -1.38 -0.06 -8.78
CA PHE A 33 -1.39 1.08 -9.69
C PHE A 33 -1.88 0.71 -11.09
N VAL A 34 -1.47 -0.44 -11.63
CA VAL A 34 -2.02 -0.97 -12.90
C VAL A 34 -3.52 -1.22 -12.79
N ALA A 35 -3.98 -1.81 -11.69
CA ALA A 35 -5.41 -2.06 -11.45
C ALA A 35 -6.19 -0.73 -11.42
N HIS A 36 -5.68 0.27 -10.70
CA HIS A 36 -6.26 1.60 -10.65
C HIS A 36 -6.40 2.25 -12.04
N MET A 37 -5.36 2.20 -12.87
CA MET A 37 -5.41 2.73 -14.24
C MET A 37 -6.49 2.06 -15.09
N LYS A 38 -6.67 0.73 -14.93
CA LYS A 38 -7.72 -0.01 -15.64
C LYS A 38 -9.11 0.40 -15.16
N GLU A 39 -9.30 0.52 -13.85
CA GLU A 39 -10.55 0.99 -13.25
C GLU A 39 -10.93 2.41 -13.72
N GLU A 40 -9.94 3.28 -13.94
CA GLU A 40 -10.11 4.63 -14.50
C GLU A 40 -10.30 4.67 -16.03
N GLY A 41 -10.55 3.52 -16.68
CA GLY A 41 -10.87 3.42 -18.10
C GLY A 41 -9.68 3.26 -19.04
N SER A 42 -8.48 2.98 -18.51
CA SER A 42 -7.29 2.69 -19.31
C SER A 42 -7.04 1.19 -19.44
N ASP A 43 -8.00 0.44 -19.99
CA ASP A 43 -7.96 -1.03 -20.13
C ASP A 43 -6.69 -1.56 -20.83
N ASN A 44 -6.12 -0.76 -21.73
CA ASN A 44 -4.89 -1.07 -22.48
C ASN A 44 -3.65 -0.31 -21.97
N ALA A 45 -3.68 0.20 -20.73
CA ALA A 45 -2.55 0.90 -20.15
C ALA A 45 -1.32 0.00 -20.06
N LYS A 46 -0.20 0.47 -20.59
CA LYS A 46 1.14 -0.09 -20.38
C LYS A 46 1.89 0.82 -19.45
N ILE A 47 2.41 0.25 -18.37
CA ILE A 47 3.25 0.95 -17.41
C ILE A 47 4.69 0.53 -17.63
N ARG A 48 5.57 1.51 -17.80
CA ARG A 48 7.03 1.32 -17.93
C ARG A 48 7.73 2.11 -16.83
N ASP A 49 8.94 1.66 -16.50
CA ASP A 49 9.84 2.36 -15.59
C ASP A 49 9.22 2.70 -14.22
N PHE A 50 8.34 1.83 -13.70
CA PHE A 50 7.66 2.03 -12.42
C PHE A 50 8.67 2.13 -11.26
N GLN A 51 8.64 3.27 -10.59
CA GLN A 51 9.41 3.61 -9.41
C GLN A 51 8.47 4.00 -8.28
N SER A 52 8.81 3.49 -7.09
CA SER A 52 8.11 3.80 -5.86
C SER A 52 9.05 3.37 -4.74
N SER A 53 9.57 4.33 -3.98
CA SER A 53 10.67 4.15 -3.04
C SER A 53 10.35 4.65 -1.63
N LYS A 54 9.52 5.68 -1.53
CA LYS A 54 9.13 6.36 -0.30
C LYS A 54 7.68 6.04 0.00
N CYS A 55 7.45 5.38 1.13
CA CYS A 55 6.12 5.13 1.65
C CYS A 55 6.04 5.60 3.09
N THR A 56 4.98 6.35 3.39
CA THR A 56 4.65 6.80 4.75
C THR A 56 3.34 6.15 5.16
N LYS A 57 3.33 5.48 6.32
CA LYS A 57 2.10 4.94 6.88
C LYS A 57 1.24 6.08 7.41
N SER A 58 -0.06 6.04 7.17
CA SER A 58 -1.02 6.91 7.83
C SER A 58 -1.21 6.50 9.29
N GLU A 59 -1.23 7.49 10.18
CA GLU A 59 -1.46 7.27 11.62
C GLU A 59 -2.95 7.11 11.96
N SER A 60 -3.84 7.65 11.12
CA SER A 60 -5.29 7.68 11.36
C SER A 60 -6.06 6.59 10.60
N THR A 61 -5.47 6.03 9.54
CA THR A 61 -6.11 5.03 8.67
C THR A 61 -5.10 3.93 8.31
N PRO A 62 -5.55 2.70 8.04
CA PRO A 62 -4.67 1.60 7.64
C PRO A 62 -4.24 1.75 6.16
N THR A 63 -3.65 2.89 5.82
CA THR A 63 -3.22 3.24 4.46
C THR A 63 -1.76 3.66 4.42
N TYR A 64 -1.15 3.56 3.25
CA TYR A 64 0.22 3.95 2.97
C TYR A 64 0.25 4.98 1.85
N ALA A 65 0.77 6.17 2.11
CA ALA A 65 1.03 7.17 1.10
C ALA A 65 2.40 6.89 0.47
N CYS A 66 2.43 6.47 -0.79
CA CYS A 66 3.67 6.15 -1.49
C CYS A 66 3.88 7.04 -2.72
N ASP A 67 5.13 7.41 -2.98
CA ASP A 67 5.51 8.01 -4.25
C ASP A 67 5.30 7.01 -5.39
N VAL A 68 4.81 7.48 -6.51
CA VAL A 68 4.74 6.72 -7.76
C VAL A 68 5.31 7.59 -8.84
N SER A 69 6.24 7.04 -9.59
CA SER A 69 6.71 7.59 -10.85
C SER A 69 6.69 6.50 -11.90
N ALA A 70 6.06 6.74 -13.03
CA ALA A 70 5.96 5.74 -14.10
C ALA A 70 5.63 6.39 -15.44
N THR A 71 6.22 5.83 -16.50
CA THR A 71 5.83 6.15 -17.88
C THR A 71 4.56 5.37 -18.22
N VAL A 72 3.49 6.08 -18.59
CA VAL A 72 2.18 5.47 -18.88
C VAL A 72 1.82 5.65 -20.34
N GLN A 73 1.57 4.54 -21.04
CA GLN A 73 0.98 4.57 -22.38
C GLN A 73 -0.45 4.03 -22.31
N ALA A 74 -1.45 4.83 -22.67
CA ALA A 74 -2.85 4.43 -22.69
C ALA A 74 -3.58 5.05 -23.89
N MET A 75 -4.62 4.38 -24.40
CA MET A 75 -5.45 4.88 -25.51
C MET A 75 -4.65 5.35 -26.76
N GLY A 76 -3.53 4.68 -27.06
CA GLY A 76 -2.65 5.06 -28.17
C GLY A 76 -1.84 6.35 -27.97
N ARG A 77 -1.86 6.91 -26.75
CA ARG A 77 -1.10 8.10 -26.35
C ARG A 77 -0.07 7.74 -25.30
N ASP A 78 1.06 8.43 -25.34
CA ASP A 78 2.05 8.42 -24.26
C ASP A 78 1.72 9.57 -23.31
N PHE A 79 1.52 9.24 -22.04
CA PHE A 79 1.32 10.18 -20.94
C PHE A 79 2.62 10.40 -20.17
N ASP A 80 3.70 9.70 -20.54
CA ASP A 80 5.00 9.78 -19.88
C ASP A 80 4.82 9.79 -18.34
N HIS A 81 5.41 10.76 -17.65
CA HIS A 81 5.37 10.95 -16.20
C HIS A 81 4.15 11.75 -15.69
N GLU A 82 3.09 11.94 -16.47
CA GLU A 82 1.93 12.75 -16.08
C GLU A 82 1.17 12.17 -14.86
N MET A 83 1.28 10.86 -14.67
CA MET A 83 0.68 10.15 -13.54
C MET A 83 1.56 10.12 -12.29
N ASP A 84 2.74 10.75 -12.32
CA ASP A 84 3.64 10.81 -11.17
C ASP A 84 3.01 11.56 -10.00
N GLY A 85 3.09 11.01 -8.79
CA GLY A 85 2.44 11.62 -7.64
C GLY A 85 2.51 10.77 -6.39
N ILE A 86 1.79 11.21 -5.35
CA ILE A 86 1.64 10.43 -4.12
C ILE A 86 0.29 9.74 -4.12
N TYR A 87 0.28 8.42 -4.00
CA TYR A 87 -0.93 7.61 -3.99
C TYR A 87 -1.14 6.95 -2.64
N ALA A 88 -2.39 6.90 -2.20
CA ALA A 88 -2.80 6.16 -1.02
C ALA A 88 -3.07 4.70 -1.39
N PHE A 89 -2.37 3.77 -0.73
CA PHE A 89 -2.53 2.34 -0.88
C PHE A 89 -3.18 1.76 0.39
N ALA A 90 -4.22 0.94 0.21
CA ALA A 90 -4.90 0.24 1.29
C ALA A 90 -5.06 -1.24 0.94
N GLU A 91 -5.01 -2.12 1.94
CA GLU A 91 -5.34 -3.53 1.76
C GLU A 91 -6.85 -3.73 1.88
N VAL A 92 -7.49 -4.22 0.82
CA VAL A 92 -8.93 -4.46 0.74
C VAL A 92 -9.14 -5.91 0.32
N GLY A 93 -9.66 -6.74 1.22
CA GLY A 93 -9.92 -8.16 0.93
C GLY A 93 -8.65 -9.00 0.68
N GLY A 94 -7.51 -8.60 1.24
CA GLY A 94 -6.22 -9.27 1.04
C GLY A 94 -5.43 -8.78 -0.18
N GLU A 95 -5.94 -7.79 -0.91
CA GLU A 95 -5.28 -7.19 -2.07
C GLU A 95 -5.00 -5.71 -1.83
N TRP A 96 -3.82 -5.24 -2.25
CA TRP A 96 -3.49 -3.83 -2.20
C TRP A 96 -4.17 -3.07 -3.34
N LYS A 97 -4.82 -1.96 -3.00
CA LYS A 97 -5.51 -1.08 -3.95
C LYS A 97 -5.09 0.36 -3.77
N VAL A 98 -5.07 1.12 -4.86
CA VAL A 98 -5.01 2.58 -4.79
C VAL A 98 -6.40 3.08 -4.40
N THR A 99 -6.49 3.84 -3.32
CA THR A 99 -7.75 4.43 -2.84
C THR A 99 -7.85 5.92 -3.16
N GLY A 100 -6.79 6.51 -3.72
CA GLY A 100 -6.80 7.90 -4.18
C GLY A 100 -5.40 8.43 -4.45
N ARG A 101 -5.35 9.55 -5.17
CA ARG A 101 -4.16 10.38 -5.35
C ARG A 101 -4.22 11.54 -4.36
N ILE A 102 -3.11 11.80 -3.66
CA ILE A 102 -3.00 12.84 -2.63
C ILE A 102 -2.51 14.16 -3.26
N GLN A 103 -1.61 14.07 -4.23
CA GLN A 103 -1.02 15.18 -4.98
C GLN A 103 -0.87 14.82 -6.46
#